data_AF-A0A210R6P0-F1
#
_entry.id   AF-A0A210R6P0-F1
#
_cell.length_a   1.000
_cell.length_b   1.000
_cell.length_c   1.000
_cell.angle_alpha   90.00
_cell.angle_beta   90.00
_cell.angle_gamma   90.00
#
_symmetry.space_group_name_H-M   'P 1'
#
loop_
_entity.id
_entity.type
_entity.pdbx_description
1 polymer ?
#
loop_
_entity_poly.entity_id
_entity_poly.type
_entity_poly.pdbx_seq_one_letter_code
_entity_poly.pdbx_strand_id
1 'polypeptide(L)'
;MTQKLKYRMLFSATLGVEVHPLNFCTTRGDIKFNVWDTAGQEKFGGLRDGYYIQGQCAIIMFDVTSRVTYKNVPNWHRDLVRVCENIPIVLCGNKVDIKDRKVKAKSIVFHRKKNLQYYDISAKSNYNFEKPFLWLGRKLVGDPNLEFAAMPALAPPEINMDPMMAQKYEAELAEAQDVALPDDDDSEL
;
A
#
# COMPACT_ATOMS: atom_id res chain seq x y z
N MET A 1 -19.28 -32.69 -23.99
CA MET A 1 -19.51 -31.90 -22.76
C MET A 1 -18.16 -31.53 -22.17
N THR A 2 -17.60 -30.40 -22.59
CA THR A 2 -16.25 -29.98 -22.17
C THR A 2 -16.39 -29.20 -20.87
N GLN A 3 -16.01 -29.81 -19.74
CA GLN A 3 -15.90 -29.13 -18.46
C GLN A 3 -14.88 -27.99 -18.60
N LYS A 4 -15.38 -26.75 -18.59
CA LYS A 4 -14.51 -25.58 -18.37
C LYS A 4 -14.00 -25.66 -16.94
N LEU A 5 -12.73 -26.00 -16.78
CA LEU A 5 -11.98 -25.82 -15.53
C LEU A 5 -12.07 -24.33 -15.15
N LYS A 6 -12.93 -24.05 -14.18
CA LYS A 6 -13.03 -22.76 -13.52
C LYS A 6 -11.76 -22.63 -12.66
N TYR A 7 -10.69 -22.09 -13.22
CA TYR A 7 -9.53 -21.66 -12.44
C TYR A 7 -9.98 -20.50 -11.55
N ARG A 8 -10.47 -20.84 -10.35
CA ARG A 8 -10.63 -19.90 -9.26
C ARG A 8 -9.21 -19.59 -8.79
N MET A 9 -8.74 -18.36 -8.98
CA MET A 9 -7.55 -17.87 -8.28
C MET A 9 -7.76 -18.12 -6.79
N LEU A 10 -7.10 -19.14 -6.25
CA LEU A 10 -7.13 -19.45 -4.83
C LEU A 10 -6.18 -18.46 -4.18
N PHE A 11 -6.71 -17.63 -3.26
CA PHE A 11 -5.88 -16.81 -2.39
C PHE A 11 -5.02 -17.75 -1.54
N SER A 12 -3.72 -17.82 -1.84
CA SER A 12 -2.75 -18.51 -0.99
C SER A 12 -2.21 -17.49 0.00
N ALA A 13 -2.55 -17.64 1.27
CA ALA A 13 -2.05 -16.75 2.30
C ALA A 13 -0.56 -16.98 2.55
N THR A 14 0.21 -15.90 2.64
CA THR A 14 1.62 -15.94 3.03
C THR A 14 1.77 -16.59 4.41
N LEU A 15 2.63 -17.60 4.51
CA LEU A 15 2.99 -18.28 5.76
C LEU A 15 4.34 -17.73 6.24
N GLY A 16 4.32 -16.89 7.28
CA GLY A 16 5.53 -16.20 7.76
C GLY A 16 5.88 -15.00 6.90
N VAL A 17 6.96 -15.11 6.12
CA VAL A 17 7.46 -14.04 5.24
C VAL A 17 7.99 -14.61 3.92
N GLU A 18 7.75 -13.90 2.83
CA GLU A 18 8.42 -14.10 1.55
C GLU A 18 9.22 -12.85 1.17
N VAL A 19 10.46 -13.03 0.71
CA VAL A 19 11.33 -11.91 0.33
C VAL A 19 11.44 -11.82 -1.19
N HIS A 20 11.01 -10.70 -1.75
CA HIS A 20 10.97 -10.44 -3.18
C HIS A 20 11.87 -9.23 -3.52
N PRO A 21 13.00 -9.41 -4.21
CA PRO A 21 13.84 -8.30 -4.64
C PRO A 21 13.20 -7.56 -5.82
N LEU A 22 12.94 -6.27 -5.68
CA LEU A 22 12.47 -5.39 -6.74
C LEU A 22 13.53 -4.34 -7.07
N ASN A 23 13.98 -4.33 -8.33
CA ASN A 23 14.97 -3.36 -8.83
C ASN A 23 14.28 -2.24 -9.60
N PHE A 24 14.69 -0.99 -9.33
CA PHE A 24 14.22 0.21 -9.99
C PHE A 24 15.42 1.00 -10.50
N CYS A 25 15.46 1.23 -11.81
CA CYS A 25 16.46 2.10 -12.42
C CYS A 25 16.04 3.55 -12.25
N THR A 26 16.89 4.40 -11.67
CA THR A 26 16.57 5.79 -11.35
C THR A 26 17.56 6.78 -11.95
N THR A 27 17.22 8.07 -11.93
CA THR A 27 18.13 9.17 -12.30
C THR A 27 19.34 9.34 -11.37
N ARG A 28 19.46 8.52 -10.31
CA ARG A 28 20.57 8.48 -9.34
C ARG A 28 21.24 7.10 -9.25
N GLY A 29 20.97 6.21 -10.20
CA GLY A 29 21.43 4.83 -10.20
C GLY A 29 20.35 3.85 -9.75
N ASP A 30 20.71 2.58 -9.65
CA ASP A 30 19.75 1.52 -9.34
C ASP A 30 19.44 1.46 -7.85
N ILE A 31 18.15 1.33 -7.54
CA ILE A 31 17.64 1.08 -6.18
C ILE A 31 17.04 -0.32 -6.16
N LYS A 32 17.42 -1.11 -5.14
CA LYS A 32 16.82 -2.41 -4.86
C LYS A 32 16.03 -2.35 -3.57
N PHE A 33 14.74 -2.65 -3.64
CA PHE A 33 13.92 -2.93 -2.47
C PHE A 33 13.86 -4.44 -2.27
N ASN A 34 14.39 -4.93 -1.15
CA ASN A 34 14.08 -6.29 -0.71
C ASN A 34 12.72 -6.21 0.00
N VAL A 35 11.65 -6.61 -0.68
CA VAL A 35 10.29 -6.53 -0.15
C VAL A 35 10.01 -7.76 0.68
N TRP A 36 9.77 -7.57 1.97
CA TRP A 36 9.38 -8.64 2.90
C TRP A 36 7.86 -8.68 2.97
N ASP A 37 7.22 -9.53 2.15
CA ASP A 37 5.78 -9.75 2.21
C ASP A 37 5.46 -10.59 3.46
N THR A 38 4.77 -9.98 4.42
CA THR A 38 4.50 -10.60 5.72
C THR A 38 3.09 -11.18 5.78
N ALA A 39 2.91 -12.26 6.55
CA ALA A 39 1.61 -12.87 6.75
C ALA A 39 0.59 -11.90 7.39
N GLY A 40 -0.40 -11.49 6.60
CA GLY A 40 -1.49 -10.60 7.03
C GLY A 40 -2.50 -11.20 8.03
N GLN A 41 -2.44 -12.50 8.30
CA GLN A 41 -3.38 -13.19 9.21
C GLN A 41 -3.04 -12.94 10.69
N GLU A 42 -3.99 -12.39 11.45
CA GLU A 42 -3.80 -11.98 12.85
C GLU A 42 -3.27 -13.10 13.77
N LYS A 43 -3.59 -14.36 13.48
CA LYS A 43 -3.06 -15.53 14.23
C LYS A 43 -1.54 -15.68 14.18
N PHE A 44 -0.85 -15.00 13.26
CA PHE A 44 0.61 -14.96 13.20
C PHE A 44 1.20 -13.66 13.77
N GLY A 45 0.38 -12.82 14.42
CA GLY A 45 0.77 -11.51 14.94
C GLY A 45 2.02 -11.52 15.82
N GLY A 46 2.16 -12.52 16.69
CA GLY A 46 3.30 -12.63 17.62
C GLY A 46 4.67 -12.93 16.98
N LEU A 47 4.71 -13.34 15.71
CA LEU A 47 5.97 -13.57 14.97
C LEU A 47 6.39 -12.37 14.12
N ARG A 48 5.56 -11.32 14.02
CA ARG A 48 5.75 -10.22 13.07
C ARG A 48 6.84 -9.24 13.46
N ASP A 49 7.02 -8.99 14.76
CA ASP A 49 8.04 -8.06 15.26
C ASP A 49 9.44 -8.43 14.77
N GLY A 50 9.73 -9.74 14.67
CA GLY A 50 11.01 -10.23 14.14
C GLY A 50 11.24 -9.90 12.67
N TYR A 51 10.19 -9.75 11.86
CA TYR A 51 10.29 -9.39 10.44
C TYR A 51 10.51 -7.89 10.21
N TYR A 52 10.24 -7.05 11.22
CA TYR A 52 10.44 -5.61 11.11
C TYR A 52 11.89 -5.20 11.36
N ILE A 53 12.66 -6.00 12.10
CA ILE A 53 14.03 -5.69 12.50
C ILE A 53 14.87 -5.23 11.30
N GLN A 54 15.51 -4.07 11.44
CA GLN A 54 16.34 -3.41 10.40
C GLN A 54 15.58 -2.95 9.15
N GLY A 55 14.24 -2.96 9.15
CA GLY A 55 13.44 -2.38 8.08
C GLY A 55 13.77 -0.89 7.89
N GLN A 56 14.13 -0.50 6.67
CA GLN A 56 14.53 0.87 6.34
C GLN A 56 13.34 1.75 5.91
N CYS A 57 12.26 1.11 5.46
CA CYS A 57 11.01 1.75 5.04
C CYS A 57 9.87 0.74 5.10
N ALA A 58 8.62 1.20 5.00
CA ALA A 58 7.48 0.30 4.98
C ALA A 58 6.33 0.76 4.09
N ILE A 59 5.54 -0.23 3.66
CA ILE A 59 4.23 -0.02 3.06
C ILE A 59 3.20 -0.72 3.95
N ILE A 60 2.25 0.03 4.48
CA ILE A 60 1.07 -0.53 5.14
C ILE A 60 -0.04 -0.54 4.10
N MET A 61 -0.65 -1.71 3.86
CA MET A 61 -1.69 -1.87 2.85
C MET A 61 -3.02 -2.28 3.47
N PHE A 62 -4.11 -1.71 2.97
CA PHE A 62 -5.46 -2.17 3.26
C PHE A 62 -6.26 -2.36 1.96
N ASP A 63 -7.41 -3.00 2.05
CA ASP A 63 -8.31 -3.25 0.93
C ASP A 63 -9.47 -2.24 0.97
N VAL A 64 -9.60 -1.42 -0.08
CA VAL A 64 -10.66 -0.39 -0.13
C VAL A 64 -12.07 -0.97 -0.17
N THR A 65 -12.22 -2.27 -0.45
CA THR A 65 -13.49 -3.00 -0.41
C THR A 65 -13.81 -3.58 0.98
N SER A 66 -12.87 -3.51 1.93
CA SER A 66 -13.04 -4.07 3.28
C SER A 66 -12.70 -3.05 4.38
N ARG A 67 -13.75 -2.50 5.02
CA ARG A 67 -13.60 -1.52 6.12
C ARG A 67 -12.76 -2.04 7.28
N VAL A 68 -12.84 -3.35 7.57
CA VAL A 68 -12.09 -3.99 8.66
C VAL A 68 -10.59 -3.86 8.43
N THR A 69 -10.12 -4.01 7.19
CA THR A 69 -8.69 -3.89 6.88
C THR A 69 -8.16 -2.48 7.15
N TYR A 70 -8.95 -1.43 6.87
CA TYR A 70 -8.58 -0.06 7.21
C TYR A 70 -8.64 0.20 8.72
N LYS A 71 -9.64 -0.33 9.43
CA LYS A 71 -9.72 -0.25 10.90
C LYS A 71 -8.50 -0.86 11.60
N ASN A 72 -7.83 -1.83 10.97
CA ASN A 72 -6.63 -2.46 11.51
C ASN A 72 -5.32 -1.71 11.19
N VAL A 73 -5.32 -0.72 10.31
CA VAL A 73 -4.12 0.08 9.96
C VAL A 73 -3.40 0.68 11.18
N PRO A 74 -4.10 1.25 12.19
CA PRO A 74 -3.44 1.76 13.40
C PRO A 74 -2.67 0.70 14.18
N ASN A 75 -3.17 -0.54 14.22
CA ASN A 75 -2.50 -1.65 14.89
C ASN A 75 -1.20 -2.01 14.16
N TRP A 76 -1.26 -2.18 12.84
CA TRP A 76 -0.08 -2.44 12.01
C TRP A 76 0.97 -1.34 12.14
N HIS A 77 0.55 -0.08 12.12
CA HIS A 77 1.44 1.05 12.31
C HIS A 77 2.09 1.01 13.70
N ARG A 78 1.30 0.81 14.77
CA ARG A 78 1.80 0.74 16.15
C ARG A 78 2.87 -0.36 16.29
N ASP A 79 2.58 -1.55 15.79
CA ASP A 79 3.47 -2.70 15.93
C ASP A 79 4.77 -2.47 15.13
N LEU A 80 4.67 -1.85 13.95
CA LEU A 80 5.82 -1.50 13.12
C LEU A 80 6.72 -0.44 13.77
N VAL A 81 6.16 0.68 14.24
CA VAL A 81 6.96 1.77 14.82
C VAL A 81 7.55 1.42 16.19
N ARG A 82 7.04 0.37 16.85
CA ARG A 82 7.63 -0.19 18.06
C ARG A 82 8.99 -0.84 17.79
N VAL A 83 9.22 -1.35 16.58
CA VAL A 83 10.48 -2.00 16.19
C VAL A 83 11.35 -1.07 15.36
N CYS A 84 10.76 -0.32 14.44
CA CYS A 84 11.45 0.61 13.55
C CYS A 84 10.99 2.04 13.77
N GLU A 85 11.73 2.78 14.57
CA GLU A 85 11.48 4.19 14.79
C GLU A 85 11.93 5.04 13.59
N ASN A 86 11.13 6.06 13.25
CA ASN A 86 11.49 7.12 12.30
C ASN A 86 11.81 6.68 10.85
N ILE A 87 11.26 5.54 10.40
CA ILE A 87 11.38 5.13 8.99
C ILE A 87 10.28 5.74 8.11
N PRO A 88 10.54 6.02 6.82
CA PRO A 88 9.50 6.44 5.89
C PRO A 88 8.47 5.32 5.67
N ILE A 89 7.18 5.66 5.82
CA ILE A 89 6.05 4.73 5.67
C ILE A 89 5.04 5.29 4.67
N VAL A 90 4.58 4.43 3.76
CA VAL A 90 3.48 4.74 2.84
C VAL A 90 2.26 3.91 3.22
N LEU A 91 1.09 4.53 3.26
CA LEU A 91 -0.20 3.87 3.36
C LEU A 91 -0.80 3.65 1.97
N CYS A 92 -1.20 2.43 1.65
CA CYS A 92 -1.79 2.09 0.36
C CYS A 92 -3.20 1.52 0.51
N GLY A 93 -4.17 2.13 -0.19
CA GLY A 93 -5.50 1.55 -0.38
C GLY A 93 -5.51 0.74 -1.68
N ASN A 94 -5.48 -0.59 -1.56
CA ASN A 94 -5.45 -1.50 -2.71
C ASN A 94 -6.86 -1.90 -3.18
N LYS A 95 -6.93 -2.43 -4.41
CA LYS A 95 -8.13 -2.93 -5.10
C LYS A 95 -9.11 -1.84 -5.54
N VAL A 96 -8.58 -0.67 -5.90
CA VAL A 96 -9.40 0.44 -6.42
C VAL A 96 -10.05 0.13 -7.76
N ASP A 97 -9.62 -0.92 -8.46
CA ASP A 97 -10.29 -1.45 -9.65
C ASP A 97 -11.72 -1.97 -9.37
N ILE A 98 -12.04 -2.26 -8.11
CA ILE A 98 -13.36 -2.78 -7.73
C ILE A 98 -14.34 -1.61 -7.49
N LYS A 99 -15.39 -1.56 -8.32
CA LYS A 99 -16.45 -0.52 -8.26
C LYS A 99 -17.10 -0.35 -6.89
N ASP A 100 -17.31 -1.45 -6.14
CA ASP A 100 -17.95 -1.44 -4.82
C ASP A 100 -16.96 -1.05 -3.70
N ARG A 101 -16.39 0.15 -3.81
CA ARG A 101 -15.47 0.73 -2.84
C ARG A 101 -16.19 1.05 -1.52
N LYS A 102 -15.75 0.44 -0.41
CA LYS A 102 -16.35 0.61 0.93
C LYS A 102 -15.64 1.65 1.79
N VAL A 103 -14.34 1.88 1.56
CA VAL A 103 -13.50 2.87 2.24
C VAL A 103 -13.24 4.02 1.28
N LYS A 104 -13.92 5.15 1.49
CA LYS A 104 -13.86 6.33 0.60
C LYS A 104 -12.73 7.28 1.00
N ALA A 105 -12.24 8.10 0.07
CA ALA A 105 -11.17 9.08 0.30
C ALA A 105 -11.35 9.89 1.60
N LYS A 106 -12.54 10.45 1.82
CA LYS A 106 -12.88 11.24 3.02
C LYS A 106 -12.74 10.49 4.35
N SER A 107 -12.83 9.15 4.36
CA SER A 107 -12.66 8.34 5.57
C SER A 107 -11.20 7.97 5.85
N ILE A 108 -10.30 8.18 4.90
CA ILE A 108 -8.89 7.76 4.97
C ILE A 108 -8.07 8.90 5.58
N VAL A 109 -8.22 9.11 6.89
CA VAL A 109 -7.57 10.21 7.63
C VAL A 109 -6.29 9.80 8.36
N PHE A 110 -6.02 8.50 8.53
CA PHE A 110 -4.92 8.01 9.37
C PHE A 110 -3.54 8.52 8.91
N HIS A 111 -3.33 8.56 7.59
CA HIS A 111 -2.08 9.04 7.01
C HIS A 111 -1.78 10.49 7.42
N ARG A 112 -2.79 11.37 7.47
CA ARG A 112 -2.62 12.76 7.91
C ARG A 112 -2.30 12.84 9.40
N LYS A 113 -2.99 12.05 10.24
CA LYS A 113 -2.74 11.98 11.70
C LYS A 113 -1.31 11.51 12.04
N LYS A 114 -0.70 10.69 11.18
CA LYS A 114 0.65 10.13 11.38
C LYS A 114 1.71 10.68 10.43
N ASN A 115 1.38 11.71 9.63
CA ASN A 115 2.26 12.31 8.62
C ASN A 115 2.86 11.27 7.63
N LEU A 116 2.02 10.36 7.15
CA LEU A 116 2.35 9.34 6.17
C LEU A 116 1.89 9.77 4.77
N GLN A 117 2.58 9.28 3.75
CA GLN A 117 2.09 9.39 2.38
C GLN A 117 0.97 8.38 2.12
N TYR A 118 -0.06 8.77 1.37
CA TYR A 118 -1.12 7.88 0.92
C TYR A 118 -1.17 7.73 -0.60
N TYR A 119 -1.45 6.52 -1.09
CA TYR A 119 -1.79 6.26 -2.49
C TYR A 119 -2.93 5.24 -2.62
N ASP A 120 -3.86 5.54 -3.53
CA ASP A 120 -4.75 4.53 -4.12
C ASP A 120 -3.95 3.69 -5.13
N ILE A 121 -4.04 2.36 -5.03
CA ILE A 121 -3.35 1.43 -5.92
C ILE A 121 -4.26 0.29 -6.37
N SER A 122 -3.93 -0.33 -7.51
CA SER A 122 -4.43 -1.67 -7.84
C SER A 122 -3.29 -2.54 -8.29
N ALA A 123 -3.00 -3.56 -7.49
CA ALA A 123 -2.04 -4.60 -7.86
C ALA A 123 -2.47 -5.37 -9.12
N LYS A 124 -3.77 -5.52 -9.36
CA LYS A 124 -4.30 -6.25 -10.53
C LYS A 124 -4.13 -5.49 -11.83
N SER A 125 -4.24 -4.17 -11.80
CA SER A 125 -4.13 -3.33 -12.99
C SER A 125 -2.81 -2.59 -13.10
N ASN A 126 -1.88 -2.82 -12.17
CA ASN A 126 -0.66 -2.03 -11.99
C ASN A 126 -0.92 -0.52 -11.78
N TYR A 127 -2.13 -0.11 -11.39
CA TYR A 127 -2.46 1.31 -11.21
C TYR A 127 -1.71 1.88 -10.01
N ASN A 128 -0.93 2.95 -10.24
CA ASN A 128 -0.09 3.64 -9.26
C ASN A 128 0.94 2.75 -8.53
N PHE A 129 1.27 1.57 -9.08
CA PHE A 129 2.16 0.61 -8.43
C PHE A 129 3.52 1.22 -8.08
N GLU A 130 4.03 2.10 -8.94
CA GLU A 130 5.32 2.75 -8.81
C GLU A 130 5.37 3.85 -7.75
N LYS A 131 4.22 4.49 -7.45
CA LYS A 131 4.18 5.70 -6.60
C LYS A 131 4.71 5.47 -5.17
N PRO A 132 4.32 4.39 -4.45
CA PRO A 132 4.88 4.10 -3.13
C PRO A 132 6.40 3.98 -3.15
N PHE A 133 6.95 3.20 -4.10
CA PHE A 133 8.39 2.98 -4.21
C PHE A 133 9.15 4.24 -4.59
N LEU A 134 8.59 5.07 -5.48
CA LEU A 134 9.20 6.34 -5.87
C LEU A 134 9.27 7.31 -4.69
N TRP A 135 8.19 7.44 -3.91
CA TRP A 135 8.16 8.28 -2.72
C TRP A 135 9.16 7.79 -1.66
N LEU A 136 9.19 6.48 -1.40
CA LEU A 136 10.15 5.87 -0.48
C LEU A 136 11.59 6.09 -0.95
N GLY A 137 11.87 5.88 -2.25
CA GLY A 137 13.17 6.12 -2.84
C GLY A 137 13.64 7.56 -2.65
N ARG A 138 12.78 8.55 -2.90
CA ARG A 138 13.06 9.97 -2.65
C ARG A 138 13.41 10.24 -1.19
N LYS A 139 12.68 9.65 -0.24
CA LYS A 139 12.93 9.82 1.20
C LYS A 139 14.22 9.15 1.66
N LEU A 140 14.50 7.94 1.19
CA LEU A 140 15.68 7.17 1.58
C LEU A 140 16.97 7.75 0.97
N VAL A 141 16.92 8.21 -0.27
CA VAL A 141 18.07 8.83 -0.95
C VAL A 141 18.26 10.29 -0.51
N GLY A 142 17.21 10.95 -0.03
CA GLY A 142 17.24 12.37 0.34
C GLY A 142 17.18 13.31 -0.87
N ASP A 143 16.68 12.84 -2.03
CA ASP A 143 16.52 13.64 -3.24
C ASP A 143 15.06 13.68 -3.68
N PRO A 144 14.36 14.82 -3.55
CA PRO A 144 12.96 14.95 -3.99
C PRO A 144 12.80 14.87 -5.51
N ASN A 145 13.86 15.10 -6.28
CA ASN A 145 13.86 15.07 -7.75
C ASN A 145 14.26 13.70 -8.32
N LEU A 146 14.39 12.68 -7.46
CA LEU A 146 14.59 11.31 -7.94
C LEU A 146 13.40 10.87 -8.79
N GLU A 147 13.69 10.27 -9.94
CA GLU A 147 12.70 9.74 -10.89
C GLU A 147 13.12 8.34 -11.35
N PHE A 148 12.16 7.51 -11.72
CA PHE A 148 12.42 6.24 -12.37
C PHE A 148 12.75 6.46 -13.84
N ALA A 149 13.92 6.00 -14.26
CA ALA A 149 14.40 6.12 -15.64
C ALA A 149 13.71 5.11 -16.58
N ALA A 150 13.18 4.02 -16.02
CA ALA A 150 12.39 3.04 -16.73
C ALA A 150 11.32 2.47 -15.79
N MET A 151 10.18 2.04 -16.34
CA MET A 151 9.23 1.27 -15.56
C MET A 151 9.85 -0.07 -15.16
N PRO A 152 9.64 -0.54 -13.92
CA PRO A 152 10.05 -1.88 -13.53
C PRO A 152 9.36 -2.91 -14.43
N ALA A 153 10.04 -4.04 -14.67
CA ALA A 153 9.46 -5.17 -15.39
C ALA A 153 8.35 -5.82 -14.53
N LEU A 154 7.12 -5.32 -14.67
CA LEU A 154 5.95 -5.87 -14.00
C LEU A 154 5.31 -6.98 -14.84
N ALA A 155 4.63 -7.90 -14.17
CA ALA A 155 3.71 -8.79 -14.84
C ALA A 155 2.66 -7.94 -15.60
N PRO A 156 2.20 -8.39 -16.79
CA PRO A 156 1.12 -7.72 -17.49
C PRO A 156 -0.11 -7.57 -16.57
N PRO A 157 -0.82 -6.44 -16.64
CA PRO A 157 -2.01 -6.23 -15.81
C PRO A 157 -3.07 -7.30 -16.13
N GLU A 158 -3.69 -7.86 -15.09
CA GLU A 158 -4.79 -8.81 -15.24
C GLU A 158 -6.06 -8.12 -15.78
N ILE A 159 -6.22 -6.84 -15.46
CA ILE A 159 -7.35 -5.99 -15.82
C ILE A 159 -6.87 -4.58 -16.11
N ASN A 160 -7.64 -3.81 -16.89
CA ASN A 160 -7.39 -2.39 -17.08
C ASN A 160 -8.19 -1.57 -16.07
N MET A 161 -7.53 -0.60 -15.44
CA MET A 161 -8.22 0.39 -14.62
C MET A 161 -9.11 1.27 -15.52
N ASP A 162 -10.35 1.50 -15.11
CA ASP A 162 -11.25 2.41 -15.82
C ASP A 162 -10.74 3.86 -15.68
N PRO A 163 -10.39 4.56 -16.77
CA PRO A 163 -9.84 5.91 -16.70
C PRO A 163 -10.75 6.93 -16.02
N MET A 164 -12.07 6.83 -16.22
CA MET A 164 -13.03 7.74 -15.57
C MET A 164 -13.07 7.50 -14.07
N MET A 165 -12.92 6.24 -13.65
CA MET A 165 -12.87 5.88 -12.24
C MET A 165 -11.57 6.32 -11.58
N ALA A 166 -10.43 6.16 -12.27
CA ALA A 166 -9.13 6.65 -11.81
C ALA A 166 -9.17 8.18 -11.60
N GLN A 167 -9.65 8.93 -12.59
CA GLN A 167 -9.78 10.39 -12.50
C GLN A 167 -10.71 10.81 -11.37
N LYS A 168 -11.84 10.10 -11.19
CA LYS A 168 -12.76 10.34 -10.08
C LYS A 168 -12.09 10.14 -8.72
N TYR A 169 -11.35 9.05 -8.53
CA TYR A 169 -10.67 8.79 -7.26
C TYR A 169 -9.54 9.78 -6.97
N GLU A 170 -8.81 10.22 -7.99
CA GLU A 170 -7.82 11.28 -7.85
C GLU A 170 -8.46 12.60 -7.42
N ALA A 171 -9.59 12.98 -8.02
CA ALA A 171 -10.35 14.16 -7.61
C ALA A 171 -10.89 14.05 -6.18
N GLU A 172 -11.50 12.91 -5.81
CA GLU A 172 -12.00 12.67 -4.45
C GLU A 172 -10.88 12.70 -3.39
N LEU A 173 -9.68 12.24 -3.74
CA LEU A 173 -8.51 12.31 -2.85
C LEU A 173 -7.99 13.75 -2.69
N ALA A 174 -7.92 14.51 -3.79
CA ALA A 174 -7.54 15.93 -3.73
C ALA A 174 -8.51 16.71 -2.85
N GLU A 175 -9.83 16.54 -3.06
CA GLU A 175 -10.85 17.16 -2.21
C GLU A 175 -10.72 16.77 -0.73
N ALA A 176 -10.38 15.52 -0.44
CA ALA A 176 -10.25 15.03 0.93
C ALA A 176 -8.99 15.55 1.66
N GLN A 177 -7.97 16.03 0.94
CA GLN A 177 -6.77 16.62 1.55
C GLN A 177 -7.10 17.95 2.23
N ASP A 178 -8.05 18.72 1.68
CA ASP A 178 -8.44 20.04 2.18
C ASP A 178 -9.48 19.99 3.32
N VAL A 179 -10.10 18.84 3.57
CA VAL A 179 -11.09 18.67 4.65
C VAL A 179 -10.38 18.69 6.01
N ALA A 180 -10.93 19.40 7.01
CA ALA A 180 -10.40 19.35 8.38
C ALA A 180 -10.40 17.92 8.94
N LEU A 181 -9.39 17.58 9.76
CA LEU A 181 -9.40 16.29 10.45
C LEU A 181 -10.52 16.30 11.50
N PRO A 182 -11.29 15.21 11.65
CA PRO A 182 -12.21 15.08 12.77
C PRO A 182 -11.42 15.05 14.09
N ASP A 183 -11.98 15.69 15.12
CA ASP A 183 -11.41 15.73 16.46
C ASP A 183 -11.20 14.30 17.01
N ASP A 184 -10.15 14.09 17.79
CA ASP A 184 -9.75 12.76 18.26
C ASP A 184 -10.77 12.10 19.21
N ASP A 185 -11.71 12.87 19.76
CA ASP A 185 -12.76 12.40 20.68
C ASP A 185 -13.83 11.50 20.03
N ASP A 186 -13.95 11.47 18.70
CA ASP A 186 -14.90 10.60 17.98
C ASP A 186 -14.35 9.18 17.72
N SER A 187 -13.15 8.84 18.22
CA SER A 187 -12.49 7.55 17.96
C SER A 187 -12.87 6.41 18.91
N GLU A 188 -13.70 6.69 19.93
CA GLU A 188 -14.25 5.70 20.87
C GLU A 188 -15.77 5.54 20.75
N LEU A 189 -16.30 5.18 19.57
CA LEU A 189 -17.64 4.59 19.41
C LEU A 189 -17.67 3.47 18.36
#